data_AF-A0A2T7A4V4-F1
#
_entry.id   AF-A0A2T7A4V4-F1
#
_cell.length_a   1.000
_cell.length_b   1.000
_cell.length_c   1.000
_cell.angle_alpha   90.00
_cell.angle_beta   90.00
_cell.angle_gamma   90.00
#
_symmetry.space_group_name_H-M   'P 1'
#
loop_
_entity.id
_entity.type
_entity.pdbx_description
1 polymer ?
#
loop_
_entity_poly.entity_id
_entity_poly.type
_entity_poly.pdbx_seq_one_letter_code
_entity_poly.pdbx_strand_id
1 'polypeptide(L)'
;MQRFSESEATLCRECEQKDILIKELEEEKATLIKQCEQKDTLLQWCKEQMTMSFERCDRQKAAFLREFEQEKAELPKLKLYEEWRYKPLGYSVGVDSWMKKLDEASKEALRRDREIFNQKVEQNPDLFAELLKEKRARQKLENTLQMRGLLRLIVDRAKQHNIIRDSPEAEIQEALNRLAQTREFTKILQHEAQARRLDTTLVMEYFHYIDSELSKPLAFQGPPITVREADFNDFDRAVLVILLKVQSSWPHPLLNWTEETSCKEGK
;
A
#
# COMPACT_ATOMS: atom_id res chain seq x y z
N MET A 1 59.23 37.38 -5.88
CA MET A 1 59.23 36.37 -4.81
C MET A 1 57.95 36.40 -3.96
N GLN A 2 57.48 37.56 -3.48
CA GLN A 2 56.34 37.65 -2.53
C GLN A 2 54.98 37.11 -3.04
N ARG A 3 54.65 37.25 -4.34
CA ARG A 3 53.42 36.67 -4.92
C ARG A 3 53.43 35.13 -4.99
N PHE A 4 54.62 34.53 -5.03
CA PHE A 4 54.74 33.06 -5.11
C PHE A 4 54.45 32.43 -3.74
N SER A 5 54.88 33.06 -2.65
CA SER A 5 54.59 32.60 -1.28
C SER A 5 53.12 32.74 -0.88
N GLU A 6 52.41 33.74 -1.41
CA GLU A 6 50.96 33.91 -1.16
C GLU A 6 50.13 32.84 -1.88
N SER A 7 50.52 32.47 -3.11
CA SER A 7 49.87 31.38 -3.86
C SER A 7 50.08 30.02 -3.18
N GLU A 8 51.29 29.76 -2.67
CA GLU A 8 51.62 28.52 -1.96
C GLU A 8 50.86 28.40 -0.63
N ALA A 9 50.81 29.48 0.16
CA ALA A 9 50.04 29.51 1.41
C ALA A 9 48.51 29.40 1.19
N THR A 10 48.01 29.75 0.00
CA THR A 10 46.60 29.58 -0.35
C THR A 10 46.31 28.13 -0.72
N LEU A 11 47.17 27.51 -1.54
CA LEU A 11 47.07 26.10 -1.89
C LEU A 11 47.18 25.17 -0.66
N CYS A 12 48.08 25.47 0.29
CA CYS A 12 48.17 24.71 1.54
C CYS A 12 46.86 24.76 2.34
N ARG A 13 46.26 25.94 2.48
CA ARG A 13 44.97 26.10 3.19
C ARG A 13 43.83 25.37 2.48
N GLU A 14 43.79 25.40 1.16
CA GLU A 14 42.79 24.63 0.38
C GLU A 14 42.98 23.11 0.52
N CYS A 15 44.22 22.63 0.55
CA CYS A 15 44.51 21.21 0.81
C CYS A 15 44.07 20.80 2.22
N GLU A 16 44.40 21.59 3.24
CA GLU A 16 43.97 21.35 4.63
C GLU A 16 42.44 21.31 4.75
N GLN A 17 41.73 22.24 4.09
CA GLN A 17 40.27 22.25 4.07
C GLN A 17 39.68 21.01 3.40
N LYS A 18 40.26 20.56 2.29
CA LYS A 18 39.82 19.33 1.61
C LYS A 18 40.06 18.09 2.47
N ASP A 19 41.19 18.02 3.16
CA ASP A 19 41.50 16.92 4.07
C ASP A 19 40.52 16.84 5.25
N ILE A 20 40.07 18.00 5.76
CA ILE A 20 39.01 18.06 6.78
C ILE A 20 37.70 17.53 6.22
N LEU A 21 37.27 18.01 5.05
CA LEU A 21 36.02 17.57 4.40
C LEU A 21 36.02 16.07 4.08
N ILE A 22 37.16 15.51 3.65
CA ILE A 22 37.30 14.08 3.40
C ILE A 22 37.07 13.29 4.69
N LYS A 23 37.65 13.73 5.82
CA LYS A 23 37.44 13.06 7.12
C LYS A 23 35.98 13.12 7.57
N GLU A 24 35.33 14.27 7.43
CA GLU A 24 33.90 14.43 7.78
C GLU A 24 33.02 13.50 6.94
N LEU A 25 33.28 13.39 5.63
CA LEU A 25 32.56 12.47 4.75
C LEU A 25 32.82 11.00 5.09
N GLU A 26 34.05 10.64 5.48
CA GLU A 26 34.39 9.29 5.92
C GLU A 26 33.65 8.91 7.21
N GLU A 27 33.54 9.84 8.17
CA GLU A 27 32.78 9.66 9.41
C GLU A 27 31.27 9.54 9.17
N GLU A 28 30.71 10.36 8.28
CA GLU A 28 29.30 10.28 7.86
C GLU A 28 29.01 8.94 7.18
N LYS A 29 29.88 8.52 6.26
CA LYS A 29 29.77 7.22 5.58
C LYS A 29 29.82 6.06 6.58
N ALA A 30 30.73 6.09 7.55
CA ALA A 30 30.82 5.06 8.59
C ALA A 30 29.53 4.99 9.44
N THR A 31 28.96 6.16 9.76
CA THR A 31 27.68 6.25 10.48
C THR A 31 26.53 5.65 9.68
N LEU A 32 26.43 5.96 8.38
CA LEU A 32 25.39 5.41 7.49
C LEU A 32 25.52 3.89 7.33
N ILE A 33 26.75 3.36 7.18
CA ILE A 33 26.99 1.91 7.11
C ILE A 33 26.47 1.22 8.38
N LYS A 34 26.80 1.76 9.56
CA LYS A 34 26.33 1.22 10.83
C LYS A 34 24.80 1.24 10.95
N GLN A 35 24.15 2.30 10.46
CA GLN A 35 22.68 2.37 10.42
C GLN A 35 22.08 1.32 9.47
N CYS A 36 22.69 1.07 8.32
CA CYS A 36 22.25 0.02 7.39
C CYS A 36 22.36 -1.37 8.03
N GLU A 37 23.47 -1.69 8.68
CA GLU A 37 23.66 -2.97 9.39
C GLU A 37 22.62 -3.20 10.50
N GLN A 38 22.28 -2.13 11.24
CA GLN A 38 21.21 -2.18 12.25
C GLN A 38 19.84 -2.44 11.62
N LYS A 39 19.52 -1.77 10.50
CA LYS A 39 18.26 -1.99 9.76
C LYS A 39 18.17 -3.41 9.21
N ASP A 40 19.25 -3.94 8.66
CA ASP A 40 19.29 -5.31 8.13
C ASP A 40 19.08 -6.34 9.24
N THR A 41 19.69 -6.13 10.40
CA THR A 41 19.51 -6.98 11.58
C THR A 41 18.04 -6.98 12.04
N LEU A 42 17.39 -5.82 12.08
CA LEU A 42 15.96 -5.71 12.43
C LEU A 42 15.06 -6.35 11.38
N LEU A 43 15.37 -6.18 10.10
CA LEU A 43 14.62 -6.80 9.02
C LEU A 43 14.70 -8.33 9.09
N GLN A 44 15.91 -8.86 9.33
CA GLN A 44 16.13 -10.28 9.50
C GLN A 44 15.37 -10.82 10.72
N TRP A 45 15.44 -10.13 11.86
CA TRP A 45 14.67 -10.47 13.05
C TRP A 45 13.16 -10.49 12.76
N CYS A 46 12.62 -9.48 12.07
CA CYS A 46 11.21 -9.43 11.69
C CYS A 46 10.81 -10.63 10.80
N LYS A 47 11.64 -11.00 9.82
CA LYS A 47 11.40 -12.18 8.97
C LYS A 47 11.38 -13.46 9.80
N GLU A 48 12.33 -13.64 10.70
CA GLU A 48 12.40 -14.79 11.59
C GLU A 48 11.19 -14.87 12.53
N GLN A 49 10.74 -13.75 13.09
CA GLN A 49 9.52 -13.71 13.90
C GLN A 49 8.28 -14.10 13.09
N MET A 50 8.14 -13.59 11.86
CA MET A 50 7.06 -14.00 10.97
C MET A 50 7.08 -15.52 10.72
N THR A 51 8.23 -16.07 10.35
CA THR A 51 8.38 -17.52 10.11
C THR A 51 8.03 -18.33 11.35
N MET A 52 8.55 -17.94 12.52
CA MET A 52 8.24 -18.62 13.78
C MET A 52 6.76 -18.54 14.16
N SER A 53 6.10 -17.41 13.89
CA SER A 53 4.66 -17.27 14.10
C SER A 53 3.86 -18.22 13.21
N PHE A 54 4.23 -18.33 11.93
CA PHE A 54 3.59 -19.28 11.01
C PHE A 54 3.80 -20.73 11.43
N GLU A 55 5.04 -21.11 11.76
CA GLU A 55 5.35 -22.47 12.24
C GLU A 55 4.61 -22.80 13.54
N ARG A 56 4.50 -21.85 14.47
CA ARG A 56 3.76 -22.02 15.72
C ARG A 56 2.28 -22.27 15.43
N CYS A 57 1.68 -21.49 14.52
CA CYS A 57 0.30 -21.67 14.09
C CYS A 57 0.08 -23.05 13.44
N ASP A 58 0.99 -23.48 12.58
CA ASP A 58 0.91 -24.79 11.92
C ASP A 58 1.06 -25.94 12.92
N ARG A 59 1.99 -25.84 13.87
CA ARG A 59 2.15 -26.84 14.94
C ARG A 59 0.91 -26.92 15.83
N GLN A 60 0.31 -25.78 16.18
CA GLN A 60 -0.93 -25.73 16.95
C GLN A 60 -2.08 -26.36 16.18
N LYS A 61 -2.23 -26.03 14.88
CA LYS A 61 -3.23 -26.65 14.00
C LYS A 61 -3.03 -28.17 13.88
N ALA A 62 -1.79 -28.63 13.73
CA ALA A 62 -1.49 -30.06 13.61
C ALA A 62 -1.66 -30.83 14.93
N ALA A 63 -1.34 -30.22 16.08
CA ALA A 63 -1.66 -30.80 17.38
C ALA A 63 -3.18 -30.92 17.55
N PHE A 64 -3.91 -29.86 17.20
CA PHE A 64 -5.35 -29.80 17.27
C PHE A 64 -6.05 -30.86 16.39
N LEU A 65 -5.59 -31.04 15.14
CA LEU A 65 -6.12 -32.08 14.26
C LEU A 65 -5.92 -33.49 14.84
N ARG A 66 -4.78 -33.75 15.48
CA ARG A 66 -4.50 -35.03 16.13
C ARG A 66 -5.41 -35.30 17.32
N GLU A 67 -5.66 -34.28 18.16
CA GLU A 67 -6.61 -34.39 19.28
C GLU A 67 -8.03 -34.69 18.79
N PHE A 68 -8.48 -33.99 17.73
CA PHE A 68 -9.79 -34.24 17.13
C PHE A 68 -9.91 -35.65 16.55
N GLU A 69 -8.87 -36.14 15.87
CA GLU A 69 -8.86 -37.51 15.34
C GLU A 69 -8.85 -38.57 16.44
N GLN A 70 -8.17 -38.31 17.57
CA GLN A 70 -8.19 -39.17 18.75
C GLN A 70 -9.58 -39.21 19.41
N GLU A 71 -10.20 -38.05 19.65
CA GLU A 71 -11.55 -37.97 20.22
C GLU A 71 -12.58 -38.64 19.30
N LYS A 72 -12.45 -38.46 17.99
CA LYS A 72 -13.26 -39.17 16.99
C LYS A 72 -13.08 -40.68 17.04
N ALA A 73 -11.87 -41.17 17.31
CA ALA A 73 -11.57 -42.59 17.42
C ALA A 73 -12.08 -43.23 18.72
N GLU A 74 -12.20 -42.44 19.79
CA GLU A 74 -12.72 -42.86 21.11
C GLU A 74 -14.26 -42.84 21.19
N LEU A 75 -14.94 -42.12 20.29
CA LEU A 75 -16.39 -42.24 20.14
C LEU A 75 -16.74 -43.72 19.87
N PRO A 76 -17.70 -44.30 20.62
CA PRO A 76 -18.07 -45.70 20.42
C PRO A 76 -18.40 -45.93 18.94
N LYS A 77 -17.87 -47.02 18.36
CA LYS A 77 -18.25 -47.55 17.04
C LYS A 77 -19.71 -48.05 17.03
N LEU A 78 -20.61 -47.33 17.67
CA LEU A 78 -22.04 -47.59 17.71
C LEU A 78 -22.57 -47.46 16.29
N LYS A 79 -23.34 -48.47 15.87
CA LYS A 79 -24.06 -48.61 14.61
C LYS A 79 -25.04 -47.46 14.37
N LEU A 80 -24.54 -46.25 14.18
CA LEU A 80 -25.32 -45.02 13.98
C LEU A 80 -25.03 -44.39 12.62
N TYR A 81 -24.32 -45.06 11.71
CA TYR A 81 -24.10 -44.48 10.37
C TYR A 81 -25.39 -44.40 9.54
N GLU A 82 -26.46 -45.08 9.93
CA GLU A 82 -27.77 -45.00 9.28
C GLU A 82 -28.75 -44.03 9.97
N GLU A 83 -28.59 -43.73 11.26
CA GLU A 83 -29.47 -42.79 11.99
C GLU A 83 -29.08 -41.32 11.81
N TRP A 84 -27.82 -41.02 11.47
CA TRP A 84 -27.33 -39.64 11.31
C TRP A 84 -27.72 -38.98 9.99
N ARG A 85 -28.27 -39.74 9.03
CA ARG A 85 -28.65 -39.20 7.72
C ARG A 85 -29.93 -38.35 7.76
N TYR A 86 -30.69 -38.36 8.86
CA TYR A 86 -32.03 -37.75 8.94
C TYR A 86 -32.41 -37.06 10.27
N LYS A 87 -31.46 -36.59 11.08
CA LYS A 87 -31.80 -35.65 12.18
C LYS A 87 -31.06 -34.32 12.04
N PRO A 88 -31.77 -33.21 11.76
CA PRO A 88 -31.20 -31.88 11.86
C PRO A 88 -30.95 -31.52 13.33
N LEU A 89 -29.76 -31.00 13.60
CA LEU A 89 -29.44 -30.07 14.68
C LEU A 89 -29.71 -30.56 16.12
N GLY A 90 -28.77 -31.33 16.66
CA GLY A 90 -28.59 -31.51 18.10
C GLY A 90 -27.14 -31.72 18.53
N TYR A 91 -26.18 -31.56 17.61
CA TYR A 91 -24.77 -31.88 17.82
C TYR A 91 -23.91 -30.66 17.45
N SER A 92 -23.95 -29.62 18.27
CA SER A 92 -23.01 -28.49 18.15
C SER A 92 -22.25 -28.17 19.43
N VAL A 93 -22.67 -28.69 20.61
CA VAL A 93 -22.06 -28.28 21.89
C VAL A 93 -20.56 -28.64 21.99
N GLY A 94 -20.16 -29.79 21.44
CA GLY A 94 -18.74 -30.16 21.36
C GLY A 94 -17.98 -29.26 20.40
N VAL A 95 -18.36 -29.27 19.12
CA VAL A 95 -17.64 -28.55 18.06
C VAL A 95 -17.58 -27.03 18.33
N ASP A 96 -18.64 -26.42 18.86
CA ASP A 96 -18.66 -24.99 19.19
C ASP A 96 -17.71 -24.68 20.35
N SER A 97 -17.67 -25.54 21.37
CA SER A 97 -16.70 -25.44 22.48
C SER A 97 -15.26 -25.57 21.97
N TRP A 98 -15.01 -26.46 21.02
CA TRP A 98 -13.72 -26.67 20.37
C TRP A 98 -13.29 -25.49 19.49
N MET A 99 -14.19 -24.95 18.65
CA MET A 99 -13.90 -23.75 17.85
C MET A 99 -13.60 -22.54 18.74
N LYS A 100 -14.32 -22.40 19.86
CA LYS A 100 -14.10 -21.32 20.81
C LYS A 100 -12.72 -21.39 21.47
N LYS A 101 -12.26 -22.58 21.88
CA LYS A 101 -10.90 -22.75 22.44
C LYS A 101 -9.80 -22.42 21.43
N LEU A 102 -9.98 -22.80 20.16
CA LEU A 102 -9.03 -22.49 19.09
C LEU A 102 -8.95 -20.98 18.84
N ASP A 103 -10.10 -20.31 18.80
CA ASP A 103 -10.20 -18.85 18.65
C ASP A 103 -9.55 -18.13 19.85
N GLU A 104 -9.79 -18.57 21.08
CA GLU A 104 -9.17 -18.01 22.29
C GLU A 104 -7.64 -18.20 22.29
N ALA A 105 -7.14 -19.38 21.93
CA ALA A 105 -5.70 -19.64 21.85
C ALA A 105 -5.03 -18.81 20.75
N SER A 106 -5.69 -18.64 19.60
CA SER A 106 -5.21 -17.80 18.51
C SER A 106 -5.15 -16.33 18.91
N LYS A 107 -6.20 -15.82 19.58
CA LYS A 107 -6.25 -14.46 20.10
C LYS A 107 -5.15 -14.19 21.13
N GLU A 108 -4.89 -15.13 22.03
CA GLU A 108 -3.84 -14.98 23.04
C GLU A 108 -2.43 -15.00 22.42
N ALA A 109 -2.19 -15.83 21.40
CA ALA A 109 -0.93 -15.80 20.66
C ALA A 109 -0.71 -14.45 19.96
N LEU A 110 -1.74 -13.94 19.27
CA LEU A 110 -1.71 -12.62 18.64
C LEU A 110 -1.49 -11.48 19.64
N ARG A 111 -2.05 -11.60 20.85
CA ARG A 111 -1.85 -10.60 21.92
C ARG A 111 -0.39 -10.56 22.37
N ARG A 112 0.25 -11.71 22.59
CA ARG A 112 1.66 -11.79 22.99
C ARG A 112 2.60 -11.27 21.91
N ASP A 113 2.36 -11.65 20.67
CA ASP A 113 3.18 -11.17 19.55
C ASP A 113 3.05 -9.65 19.39
N ARG A 114 1.84 -9.09 19.61
CA ARG A 114 1.62 -7.64 19.66
C ARG A 114 2.35 -6.97 20.84
N GLU A 115 2.33 -7.56 22.03
CA GLU A 115 3.05 -7.03 23.20
C GLU A 115 4.56 -6.99 22.95
N ILE A 116 5.14 -8.07 22.40
CA ILE A 116 6.56 -8.12 22.03
C ILE A 116 6.89 -7.07 20.97
N PHE A 117 6.03 -6.94 19.95
CA PHE A 117 6.19 -5.92 18.92
C PHE A 117 6.16 -4.51 19.52
N ASN A 118 5.17 -4.20 20.36
CA ASN A 118 5.05 -2.89 21.02
C ASN A 118 6.26 -2.59 21.91
N GLN A 119 6.75 -3.57 22.68
CA GLN A 119 7.94 -3.41 23.48
C GLN A 119 9.17 -3.08 22.61
N LYS A 120 9.28 -3.70 21.43
CA LYS A 120 10.36 -3.39 20.47
C LYS A 120 10.20 -2.02 19.83
N VAL A 121 8.97 -1.57 19.59
CA VAL A 121 8.65 -0.20 19.15
C VAL A 121 9.11 0.81 20.19
N GLU A 122 8.78 0.59 21.46
CA GLU A 122 9.18 1.46 22.57
C GLU A 122 10.70 1.50 22.76
N GLN A 123 11.39 0.38 22.53
CA GLN A 123 12.85 0.31 22.61
C GLN A 123 13.57 1.01 21.46
N ASN A 124 12.90 1.27 20.32
CA ASN A 124 13.55 1.76 19.10
C ASN A 124 12.69 2.81 18.36
N PRO A 125 12.26 3.90 19.02
CA PRO A 125 11.27 4.83 18.47
C PRO A 125 11.72 5.44 17.13
N ASP A 126 12.99 5.80 16.99
CA ASP A 126 13.52 6.44 15.77
C ASP A 126 13.54 5.47 14.56
N LEU A 127 13.94 4.22 14.79
CA LEU A 127 13.94 3.19 13.76
C LEU A 127 12.53 2.88 13.28
N PHE A 128 11.56 2.83 14.18
CA PHE A 128 10.16 2.65 13.82
C PHE A 128 9.57 3.86 13.10
N ALA A 129 9.94 5.09 13.47
CA ALA A 129 9.53 6.29 12.76
C ALA A 129 10.04 6.28 11.31
N GLU A 130 11.31 5.92 11.10
CA GLU A 130 11.90 5.77 9.76
C GLU A 130 11.26 4.63 8.96
N LEU A 131 11.00 3.48 9.59
CA LEU A 131 10.30 2.36 8.93
C LEU A 131 8.86 2.71 8.55
N LEU A 132 8.15 3.47 9.38
CA LEU A 132 6.81 3.99 9.07
C LEU A 132 6.86 4.99 7.92
N LYS A 133 7.86 5.88 7.89
CA LYS A 133 8.08 6.83 6.80
C LYS A 133 8.36 6.09 5.48
N GLU A 134 9.22 5.08 5.50
CA GLU A 134 9.50 4.23 4.35
C GLU A 134 8.24 3.47 3.89
N LYS A 135 7.50 2.86 4.82
CA LYS A 135 6.25 2.17 4.51
C LYS A 135 5.22 3.09 3.86
N ARG A 136 5.05 4.31 4.36
CA ARG A 136 4.18 5.33 3.74
C ARG A 136 4.67 5.71 2.34
N ALA A 137 5.98 5.88 2.15
CA ALA A 137 6.55 6.20 0.84
C ALA A 137 6.33 5.05 -0.17
N ARG A 138 6.51 3.78 0.25
CA ARG A 138 6.21 2.60 -0.58
C ARG A 138 4.73 2.49 -0.91
N GLN A 139 3.84 2.69 0.07
CA GLN A 139 2.40 2.68 -0.17
C GLN A 139 1.98 3.77 -1.16
N LYS A 140 2.51 4.99 -1.00
CA LYS A 140 2.27 6.09 -1.93
C LYS A 140 2.72 5.72 -3.33
N LEU A 141 3.93 5.17 -3.48
CA LEU A 141 4.45 4.71 -4.77
C LEU A 141 3.55 3.62 -5.39
N GLU A 142 3.13 2.63 -4.61
CA GLU A 142 2.22 1.58 -5.07
C GLU A 142 0.89 2.15 -5.58
N ASN A 143 0.30 3.09 -4.84
CA ASN A 143 -0.95 3.74 -5.23
C ASN A 143 -0.78 4.57 -6.51
N THR A 144 0.31 5.33 -6.64
CA THR A 144 0.69 6.03 -7.89
C THR A 144 0.76 5.07 -9.08
N LEU A 145 1.42 3.91 -8.90
CA LEU A 145 1.56 2.90 -9.96
C LEU A 145 0.22 2.27 -10.36
N GLN A 146 -0.63 1.96 -9.38
CA GLN A 146 -1.99 1.45 -9.62
C GLN A 146 -2.82 2.47 -10.41
N MET A 147 -2.76 3.75 -10.06
CA MET A 147 -3.47 4.82 -10.77
C MET A 147 -2.98 4.98 -12.20
N ARG A 148 -1.68 4.81 -12.48
CA ARG A 148 -1.17 4.83 -13.86
C ARG A 148 -1.74 3.70 -14.71
N GLY A 149 -1.70 2.47 -14.17
CA GLY A 149 -2.28 1.30 -14.83
C GLY A 149 -3.76 1.51 -15.13
N LEU A 150 -4.48 2.13 -14.19
CA LEU A 150 -5.86 2.57 -14.36
C LEU A 150 -6.03 3.58 -15.49
N LEU A 151 -5.24 4.66 -15.54
CA LEU A 151 -5.35 5.68 -16.59
C LEU A 151 -5.20 5.08 -17.99
N ARG A 152 -4.22 4.19 -18.16
CA ARG A 152 -4.01 3.48 -19.42
C ARG A 152 -5.22 2.62 -19.79
N LEU A 153 -5.77 1.89 -18.83
CA LEU A 153 -6.95 1.06 -19.05
C LEU A 153 -8.19 1.89 -19.43
N ILE A 154 -8.38 3.06 -18.80
CA ILE A 154 -9.44 4.02 -19.14
C ILE A 154 -9.27 4.48 -20.60
N VAL A 155 -8.07 4.92 -20.98
CA VAL A 155 -7.77 5.36 -22.35
C VAL A 155 -8.02 4.26 -23.37
N ASP A 156 -7.49 3.05 -23.15
CA ASP A 156 -7.65 1.92 -24.06
C ASP A 156 -9.12 1.58 -24.29
N ARG A 157 -9.94 1.69 -23.23
CA ARG A 157 -11.38 1.46 -23.31
C ARG A 157 -12.14 2.59 -23.97
N ALA A 158 -11.80 3.85 -23.70
CA ALA A 158 -12.36 4.98 -24.42
C ALA A 158 -12.14 4.84 -25.93
N LYS A 159 -10.94 4.38 -26.35
CA LYS A 159 -10.63 4.05 -27.74
C LYS A 159 -11.48 2.87 -28.24
N GLN A 160 -11.53 1.76 -27.51
CA GLN A 160 -12.30 0.56 -27.90
C GLN A 160 -13.79 0.85 -28.12
N HIS A 161 -14.38 1.72 -27.30
CA HIS A 161 -15.79 2.11 -27.39
C HIS A 161 -16.04 3.31 -28.33
N ASN A 162 -15.01 3.78 -29.06
CA ASN A 162 -15.08 4.95 -29.95
C ASN A 162 -15.57 6.24 -29.25
N ILE A 163 -15.33 6.37 -27.94
CA ILE A 163 -15.62 7.59 -27.18
C ILE A 163 -14.66 8.69 -27.60
N ILE A 164 -13.39 8.33 -27.79
CA ILE A 164 -12.36 9.17 -28.39
C ILE A 164 -11.88 8.54 -29.70
N ARG A 165 -11.51 9.37 -30.68
CA ARG A 165 -10.99 8.94 -31.99
C ARG A 165 -9.52 9.30 -32.08
N ASP A 166 -8.67 8.36 -31.69
CA ASP A 166 -7.22 8.55 -31.64
C ASP A 166 -6.45 7.49 -32.38
N SER A 167 -5.25 7.88 -32.80
CA SER A 167 -4.27 6.94 -33.31
C SER A 167 -3.92 5.92 -32.21
N PRO A 168 -3.68 4.65 -32.57
CA PRO A 168 -3.14 3.67 -31.64
C PRO A 168 -1.88 4.15 -30.90
N GLU A 169 -1.09 5.01 -31.54
CA GLU A 169 0.20 5.53 -31.07
C GLU A 169 0.11 6.81 -30.23
N ALA A 170 -1.08 7.39 -30.05
CA ALA A 170 -1.24 8.61 -29.25
C ALA A 170 -0.81 8.37 -27.80
N GLU A 171 -0.03 9.30 -27.25
CA GLU A 171 0.41 9.29 -25.85
C GLU A 171 -0.80 9.31 -24.89
N ILE A 172 -0.63 8.75 -23.69
CA ILE A 172 -1.72 8.62 -22.71
C ILE A 172 -2.32 10.01 -22.39
N GLN A 173 -1.48 11.02 -22.14
CA GLN A 173 -1.96 12.37 -21.84
C GLN A 173 -2.73 13.01 -23.00
N GLU A 174 -2.33 12.77 -24.26
CA GLU A 174 -3.06 13.29 -25.42
C GLU A 174 -4.47 12.68 -25.49
N ALA A 175 -4.57 11.36 -25.30
CA ALA A 175 -5.85 10.67 -25.29
C ALA A 175 -6.74 11.12 -24.11
N LEU A 176 -6.15 11.34 -22.93
CA LEU A 176 -6.85 11.92 -21.77
C LEU A 176 -7.36 13.34 -22.07
N ASN A 177 -6.56 14.18 -22.73
CA ASN A 177 -6.97 15.53 -23.12
C ASN A 177 -8.16 15.52 -24.07
N ARG A 178 -8.27 14.51 -24.95
CA ARG A 178 -9.45 14.35 -25.82
C ARG A 178 -10.64 13.79 -25.07
N LEU A 179 -10.42 12.87 -24.12
CA LEU A 179 -11.48 12.44 -23.20
C LEU A 179 -12.06 13.64 -22.44
N ALA A 180 -11.22 14.60 -22.05
CA ALA A 180 -11.64 15.82 -21.37
C ALA A 180 -12.54 16.74 -22.21
N GLN A 181 -12.47 16.64 -23.55
CA GLN A 181 -13.34 17.39 -24.46
C GLN A 181 -14.75 16.80 -24.57
N THR A 182 -15.00 15.63 -23.98
CA THR A 182 -16.34 15.02 -24.00
C THR A 182 -17.30 15.78 -23.09
N ARG A 183 -18.58 15.83 -23.50
CA ARG A 183 -19.65 16.48 -22.71
C ARG A 183 -19.81 15.84 -21.33
N GLU A 184 -19.63 14.53 -21.26
CA GLU A 184 -19.73 13.76 -20.02
C GLU A 184 -18.63 14.14 -19.04
N PHE A 185 -17.39 14.20 -19.49
CA PHE A 185 -16.27 14.66 -18.67
C PHE A 185 -16.52 16.07 -18.13
N THR A 186 -16.89 17.01 -19.00
CA THR A 186 -17.15 18.41 -18.59
C THR A 186 -18.22 18.50 -17.51
N LYS A 187 -19.31 17.73 -17.66
CA LYS A 187 -20.39 17.69 -16.67
C LYS A 187 -19.91 17.17 -15.31
N ILE A 188 -19.14 16.08 -15.31
CA ILE A 188 -18.61 15.47 -14.08
C ILE A 188 -17.59 16.39 -13.43
N LEU A 189 -16.69 16.99 -14.20
CA LEU A 189 -15.72 17.99 -13.74
C LEU A 189 -16.40 19.14 -12.99
N GLN A 190 -17.42 19.76 -13.61
CA GLN A 190 -18.15 20.88 -12.98
C GLN A 190 -18.82 20.46 -11.68
N HIS A 191 -19.51 19.32 -11.68
CA HIS A 191 -20.16 18.79 -10.48
C HIS A 191 -19.14 18.49 -9.37
N GLU A 192 -18.01 17.90 -9.72
CA GLU A 192 -16.98 17.51 -8.75
C GLU A 192 -16.26 18.72 -8.16
N ALA A 193 -15.85 19.67 -9.01
CA ALA A 193 -15.23 20.91 -8.59
C ALA A 193 -16.18 21.69 -7.68
N GLN A 194 -17.47 21.79 -8.04
CA GLN A 194 -18.47 22.45 -7.20
C GLN A 194 -18.67 21.74 -5.85
N ALA A 195 -18.80 20.41 -5.84
CA ALA A 195 -19.00 19.63 -4.61
C ALA A 195 -17.84 19.80 -3.62
N ARG A 196 -16.60 19.90 -4.13
CA ARG A 196 -15.38 20.10 -3.33
C ARG A 196 -15.02 21.56 -3.10
N ARG A 197 -15.77 22.51 -3.69
CA ARG A 197 -15.45 23.95 -3.69
C ARG A 197 -14.06 24.25 -4.26
N LEU A 198 -13.68 23.52 -5.30
CA LEU A 198 -12.43 23.71 -6.04
C LEU A 198 -12.67 24.57 -7.29
N ASP A 199 -11.63 25.26 -7.72
CA ASP A 199 -11.65 25.99 -8.99
C ASP A 199 -11.51 25.00 -10.17
N THR A 200 -12.42 25.12 -11.14
CA THR A 200 -12.45 24.20 -12.29
C THR A 200 -11.24 24.34 -13.20
N THR A 201 -10.72 25.57 -13.35
CA THR A 201 -9.54 25.84 -14.17
C THR A 201 -8.30 25.20 -13.55
N LEU A 202 -8.11 25.34 -12.23
CA LEU A 202 -7.01 24.68 -11.53
C LEU A 202 -7.12 23.14 -11.59
N VAL A 203 -8.31 22.56 -11.42
CA VAL A 203 -8.48 21.10 -11.57
C VAL A 203 -8.07 20.64 -12.99
N MET A 204 -8.38 21.43 -14.02
CA MET A 204 -7.96 21.13 -15.39
C MET A 204 -6.46 21.31 -15.62
N GLU A 205 -5.82 22.28 -14.99
CA GLU A 205 -4.35 22.39 -15.02
C GLU A 205 -3.71 21.11 -14.48
N TYR A 206 -4.14 20.64 -13.31
CA TYR A 206 -3.68 19.37 -12.74
C TYR A 206 -3.98 18.17 -13.64
N PHE A 207 -5.15 18.16 -14.29
CA PHE A 207 -5.52 17.13 -15.26
C PHE A 207 -4.51 17.02 -16.42
N HIS A 208 -4.00 18.14 -16.90
CA HIS A 208 -3.03 18.17 -18.00
C HIS A 208 -1.65 17.61 -17.64
N TYR A 209 -1.35 17.46 -16.34
CA TYR A 209 -0.08 16.91 -15.85
C TYR A 209 -0.22 15.50 -15.24
N ILE A 210 -1.43 14.94 -15.17
CA ILE A 210 -1.69 13.73 -14.38
C ILE A 210 -0.87 12.51 -14.86
N ASP A 211 -0.67 12.30 -16.16
CA ASP A 211 0.16 11.19 -16.63
C ASP A 211 1.64 11.40 -16.29
N SER A 212 2.12 12.64 -16.39
CA SER A 212 3.51 12.99 -16.04
C SER A 212 3.81 12.81 -14.55
N GLU A 213 2.87 13.19 -13.68
CA GLU A 213 2.98 12.97 -12.22
C GLU A 213 3.01 11.48 -11.85
N LEU A 214 2.42 10.63 -12.69
CA LEU A 214 2.37 9.17 -12.49
C LEU A 214 3.48 8.41 -13.24
N SER A 215 4.40 9.09 -13.94
CA SER A 215 5.32 8.50 -14.91
C SER A 215 6.61 7.87 -14.33
N LYS A 216 6.49 6.80 -13.54
CA LYS A 216 7.58 5.81 -13.35
C LYS A 216 7.06 4.39 -13.63
N PRO A 217 7.87 3.48 -14.19
CA PRO A 217 7.37 2.18 -14.64
C PRO A 217 7.16 1.23 -13.45
N LEU A 218 6.04 0.49 -13.44
CA LEU A 218 5.84 -0.91 -12.98
C LEU A 218 4.34 -1.23 -12.79
N ALA A 219 4.03 -2.52 -12.59
CA ALA A 219 2.77 -3.20 -12.88
C ALA A 219 1.54 -2.87 -12.01
N PHE A 220 0.36 -2.93 -12.64
CA PHE A 220 -0.97 -2.85 -12.02
C PHE A 220 -1.35 -4.16 -11.31
N GLN A 221 -1.82 -4.11 -10.06
CA GLN A 221 -2.19 -5.30 -9.26
C GLN A 221 -3.70 -5.63 -9.20
N GLY A 222 -4.55 -4.94 -9.97
CA GLY A 222 -5.98 -5.28 -10.06
C GLY A 222 -6.90 -4.56 -9.06
N PRO A 223 -8.23 -4.64 -9.25
CA PRO A 223 -9.26 -4.03 -8.38
C PRO A 223 -9.44 -4.77 -7.03
N PRO A 224 -10.06 -4.11 -6.01
CA PRO A 224 -10.76 -2.83 -6.05
C PRO A 224 -9.84 -1.62 -5.89
N ILE A 225 -10.11 -0.57 -6.65
CA ILE A 225 -9.33 0.68 -6.61
C ILE A 225 -9.87 1.56 -5.50
N THR A 226 -8.99 2.02 -4.60
CA THR A 226 -9.35 2.97 -3.55
C THR A 226 -8.57 4.26 -3.73
N VAL A 227 -9.27 5.37 -3.95
CA VAL A 227 -8.66 6.71 -3.94
C VAL A 227 -8.73 7.23 -2.50
N ARG A 228 -7.57 7.35 -1.83
CA ARG A 228 -7.52 7.79 -0.43
C ARG A 228 -7.05 9.23 -0.32
N GLU A 229 -7.64 9.96 0.62
CA GLU A 229 -7.25 11.34 0.93
C GLU A 229 -5.79 11.47 1.38
N ALA A 230 -5.24 10.47 2.08
CA ALA A 230 -3.87 10.55 2.59
C ALA A 230 -2.80 10.47 1.49
N ASP A 231 -3.15 10.01 0.29
CA ASP A 231 -2.19 9.72 -0.78
C ASP A 231 -2.08 10.84 -1.82
N PHE A 232 -3.13 11.65 -1.94
CA PHE A 232 -3.30 12.65 -3.00
C PHE A 232 -3.74 13.99 -2.40
N ASN A 233 -3.27 15.10 -2.98
CA ASN A 233 -3.86 16.40 -2.63
C ASN A 233 -5.28 16.51 -3.22
N ASP A 234 -6.01 17.56 -2.85
CA ASP A 234 -7.41 17.72 -3.26
C ASP A 234 -7.60 17.82 -4.79
N PHE A 235 -6.66 18.42 -5.50
CA PHE A 235 -6.74 18.57 -6.96
C PHE A 235 -6.45 17.25 -7.68
N ASP A 236 -5.37 16.54 -7.31
CA ASP A 236 -5.04 15.22 -7.83
C ASP A 236 -6.18 14.24 -7.58
N ARG A 237 -6.72 14.24 -6.36
CA ARG A 237 -7.85 13.42 -5.96
C ARG A 237 -9.08 13.74 -6.80
N ALA A 238 -9.40 15.03 -6.99
CA ALA A 238 -10.53 15.44 -7.82
C ALA A 238 -10.36 14.94 -9.27
N VAL A 239 -9.17 15.08 -9.86
CA VAL A 239 -8.84 14.57 -11.20
C VAL A 239 -9.08 13.06 -11.31
N LEU A 240 -8.54 12.27 -10.37
CA LEU A 240 -8.71 10.82 -10.36
C LEU A 240 -10.17 10.42 -10.20
N VAL A 241 -10.91 11.08 -9.31
CA VAL A 241 -12.33 10.83 -9.08
C VAL A 241 -13.17 11.19 -10.31
N ILE A 242 -12.86 12.29 -11.01
CA ILE A 242 -13.53 12.66 -12.26
C ILE A 242 -13.34 11.55 -13.31
N LEU A 243 -12.12 11.06 -13.50
CA LEU A 243 -11.82 10.00 -14.45
C LEU A 243 -12.53 8.68 -14.12
N LEU A 244 -12.54 8.31 -12.84
CA LEU A 244 -13.25 7.12 -12.36
C LEU A 244 -14.77 7.25 -12.52
N LYS A 245 -15.34 8.43 -12.26
CA LYS A 245 -16.77 8.70 -12.49
C LYS A 245 -17.13 8.66 -13.97
N VAL A 246 -16.28 9.21 -14.85
CA VAL A 246 -16.45 9.15 -16.31
C VAL A 246 -16.43 7.69 -16.79
N GLN A 247 -15.48 6.89 -16.32
CA GLN A 247 -15.46 5.46 -16.64
C GLN A 247 -16.69 4.72 -16.12
N SER A 248 -17.24 5.15 -14.97
CA SER A 248 -18.38 4.49 -14.32
C SER A 248 -19.70 4.72 -15.05
N SER A 249 -19.78 5.72 -15.92
CA SER A 249 -20.97 5.99 -16.72
C SER A 249 -20.96 5.31 -18.09
N TRP A 250 -19.86 4.64 -18.46
CA TRP A 250 -19.79 3.87 -19.71
C TRP A 250 -20.62 2.58 -19.67
N PRO A 251 -21.03 2.05 -20.83
CA PRO A 251 -21.61 0.72 -20.92
C PRO A 251 -20.59 -0.33 -20.43
N HIS A 252 -20.94 -1.03 -19.34
CA HIS A 252 -20.06 -1.97 -18.62
C HIS A 252 -18.85 -1.27 -17.96
N PRO A 253 -19.06 -0.63 -16.80
CA PRO A 253 -17.99 -0.07 -15.98
C PRO A 253 -16.87 -1.10 -15.73
N LEU A 254 -15.63 -0.66 -15.87
CA LEU A 254 -14.46 -1.53 -15.81
C LEU A 254 -14.13 -1.99 -14.40
N LEU A 255 -14.38 -1.11 -13.43
CA LEU A 255 -13.79 -1.22 -12.12
C LEU A 255 -14.80 -0.81 -11.08
N ASN A 256 -14.90 -1.65 -10.06
CA ASN A 256 -15.43 -1.22 -8.78
C ASN A 256 -14.34 -0.38 -8.11
N TRP A 257 -14.67 0.87 -7.82
CA TRP A 257 -13.79 1.78 -7.12
C TRP A 257 -14.54 2.44 -5.96
N THR A 258 -13.78 2.90 -4.98
CA THR A 258 -14.30 3.62 -3.82
C THR A 258 -13.43 4.82 -3.53
N GLU A 259 -14.03 5.90 -3.06
CA GLU A 259 -13.31 7.04 -2.51
C GLU A 259 -13.34 6.96 -0.98
N GLU A 260 -12.16 6.94 -0.37
CA GLU A 260 -12.02 7.04 1.08
C GLU A 260 -11.85 8.52 1.45
N THR A 261 -12.93 9.09 1.96
CA THR A 261 -12.92 10.45 2.53
C THR A 261 -12.69 10.34 4.03
N SER A 262 -11.77 11.14 4.58
CA SER A 262 -11.56 11.21 6.02
C SER A 262 -12.64 12.07 6.69
N CYS A 263 -13.90 11.75 6.42
CA CYS A 263 -14.98 12.24 7.27
C CYS A 263 -14.82 11.56 8.63
N LYS A 264 -14.12 12.25 9.54
CA LYS A 264 -14.52 12.25 10.95
C LYS A 264 -15.96 12.73 10.96
N GLU A 265 -16.92 11.82 10.76
CA GLU A 265 -18.31 12.10 11.05
C GLU A 265 -18.37 12.53 12.51
N GLY A 266 -18.56 13.82 12.69
CA GLY A 266 -18.75 14.43 13.99
C GLY A 266 -19.95 13.79 14.67
N LYS A 267 -19.74 13.32 15.89
CA LYS A 267 -20.76 13.37 16.92
C LYS A 267 -21.03 14.83 17.29
#